data_AF-A0A9W4LZS5-F1
#
_entry.id   AF-A0A9W4LZS5-F1
#
_cell.length_a   1.000
_cell.length_b   1.000
_cell.length_c   1.000
_cell.angle_alpha   90.00
_cell.angle_beta   90.00
_cell.angle_gamma   90.00
#
_symmetry.space_group_name_H-M   'P 1'
#
loop_
_entity.id
_entity.type
_entity.pdbx_description
1 polymer ?
#
loop_
_entity_poly.entity_id
_entity_poly.type
_entity_poly.pdbx_seq_one_letter_code
_entity_poly.pdbx_strand_id
1 'polypeptide(L)'
;MSRDVRQVPEKAFKGGDDVSQRVPRGRAVGDPLVLGRPGGGPDAGNGEADEILVTLDDNRTASLVFGHYDQNLAHIERRLDVRATANGNHVVIKGPPDLTERVRHVLESLAQRVKAGTQITLGDVDGAIEESAQQGFLFPQEETDAEPRPGGFEQIVTRKRGSVKARNAAQDIYLRALRRHELVFAEGPAGTGKTWLAVGHAVSLLEQGLVERIILSRPAVEAGERLGFLPGDMREKVDPYLRPVYDALYDFMEARLVERGLSTGLIEIAPLAFMRGRTLTNAAVLLDEAQNCTAMQMKMFLTRLGEGSRMIVTGDPSQIDLPPGQSSGLVEAVRLLSKVEGVGHIRFREGDVVRHELVKRIVKAYEEETARLREAGQEDRRR
;
A
#
# COMPACT_ATOMS: atom_id res chain seq x y z
N MET A 1 23.70 -59.63 -28.94
CA MET A 1 23.56 -59.36 -27.49
C MET A 1 22.19 -58.75 -27.28
N SER A 2 21.19 -59.60 -27.09
CA SER A 2 19.80 -59.24 -26.79
C SER A 2 19.52 -59.66 -25.35
N ARG A 3 18.85 -58.81 -24.57
CA ARG A 3 18.42 -59.15 -23.21
C ARG A 3 16.92 -59.30 -23.16
N ASP A 4 16.53 -60.51 -22.78
CA ASP A 4 15.17 -60.97 -22.58
C ASP A 4 14.51 -60.41 -21.31
N VAL A 5 13.19 -60.33 -21.44
CA VAL A 5 12.17 -59.89 -20.49
C VAL A 5 11.93 -60.94 -19.40
N ARG A 6 11.71 -60.51 -18.15
CA ARG A 6 10.94 -61.27 -17.14
C ARG A 6 9.97 -60.35 -16.40
N GLN A 7 8.69 -60.69 -16.48
CA GLN A 7 7.54 -60.14 -15.75
C GLN A 7 7.44 -60.71 -14.33
N VAL A 8 6.96 -59.91 -13.37
CA VAL A 8 6.16 -60.32 -12.19
C VAL A 8 5.36 -59.07 -11.67
N PRO A 9 4.30 -59.18 -10.82
CA PRO A 9 2.91 -58.96 -11.25
C PRO A 9 2.14 -57.85 -10.49
N GLU A 10 0.97 -57.49 -11.04
CA GLU A 10 -0.06 -56.63 -10.42
C GLU A 10 -0.67 -57.25 -9.15
N LYS A 11 -0.89 -56.42 -8.13
CA LYS A 11 -1.87 -56.70 -7.06
C LYS A 11 -2.85 -55.53 -6.93
N ALA A 12 -4.12 -55.89 -7.12
CA ALA A 12 -5.30 -55.08 -6.88
C ALA A 12 -5.61 -54.96 -5.37
N PHE A 13 -6.20 -53.84 -4.96
CA PHE A 13 -6.94 -53.72 -3.70
C PHE A 13 -8.28 -53.01 -3.97
N LYS A 14 -9.36 -53.80 -4.00
CA LYS A 14 -10.73 -53.43 -3.57
C LYS A 14 -10.69 -53.42 -2.02
N GLY A 15 -11.37 -52.60 -1.22
CA GLY A 15 -12.68 -51.98 -1.34
C GLY A 15 -13.53 -52.48 -0.16
N GLY A 16 -14.00 -51.56 0.71
CA GLY A 16 -15.07 -51.78 1.69
C GLY A 16 -14.62 -51.97 3.15
N ASP A 17 -14.99 -51.04 4.03
CA ASP A 17 -15.93 -51.36 5.11
C ASP A 17 -16.49 -50.11 5.80
N ASP A 18 -17.79 -50.24 6.07
CA ASP A 18 -18.79 -49.30 6.55
C ASP A 18 -18.90 -49.41 8.09
N VAL A 19 -18.87 -48.29 8.82
CA VAL A 19 -19.31 -48.25 10.23
C VAL A 19 -20.07 -46.97 10.54
N SER A 20 -21.38 -47.06 10.36
CA SER A 20 -22.43 -46.33 11.06
C SER A 20 -22.47 -46.64 12.56
N GLN A 21 -23.11 -45.74 13.35
CA GLN A 21 -23.47 -45.80 14.79
C GLN A 21 -22.48 -45.05 15.73
N ARG A 22 -22.84 -44.14 16.64
CA ARG A 22 -24.08 -43.86 17.40
C ARG A 22 -24.09 -42.41 17.89
N VAL A 23 -25.28 -41.80 17.88
CA VAL A 23 -25.62 -40.56 18.59
C VAL A 23 -26.19 -40.91 19.98
N PRO A 24 -25.90 -40.16 21.05
CA PRO A 24 -26.77 -40.13 22.22
C PRO A 24 -27.52 -38.79 22.33
N ARG A 25 -28.85 -38.86 22.25
CA ARG A 25 -29.80 -37.93 22.90
C ARG A 25 -29.92 -38.38 24.37
N GLY A 26 -30.09 -37.58 25.42
CA GLY A 26 -30.28 -36.16 25.65
C GLY A 26 -30.75 -36.01 27.12
N ARG A 27 -30.74 -34.79 27.68
CA ARG A 27 -31.67 -34.43 28.77
C ARG A 27 -31.87 -32.91 28.78
N ALA A 28 -33.14 -32.53 28.74
CA ALA A 28 -33.63 -31.15 28.80
C ALA A 28 -33.70 -30.66 30.26
N VAL A 29 -33.70 -29.33 30.43
CA VAL A 29 -34.60 -28.49 31.25
C VAL A 29 -33.86 -27.21 31.67
N GLY A 30 -34.46 -26.04 31.45
CA GLY A 30 -34.09 -24.79 32.11
C GLY A 30 -34.34 -23.53 31.26
N ASP A 31 -35.28 -22.70 31.69
CA ASP A 31 -35.85 -21.50 31.06
C ASP A 31 -34.84 -20.40 30.64
N PRO A 32 -35.25 -19.49 29.72
CA PRO A 32 -34.45 -18.31 29.39
C PRO A 32 -34.42 -17.32 30.57
N LEU A 33 -33.23 -17.15 31.16
CA LEU A 33 -32.96 -16.09 32.12
C LEU A 33 -33.09 -14.71 31.44
N VAL A 34 -34.20 -14.05 31.75
CA VAL A 34 -34.37 -12.61 31.68
C VAL A 34 -33.42 -11.98 32.71
N LEU A 35 -32.38 -11.30 32.24
CA LEU A 35 -31.60 -10.31 32.99
C LEU A 35 -31.79 -9.00 32.23
N GLY A 36 -32.61 -8.05 32.68
CA GLY A 36 -32.51 -7.41 33.98
C GLY A 36 -31.65 -6.17 33.81
N ARG A 37 -32.27 -5.02 33.51
CA ARG A 37 -31.63 -3.70 33.55
C ARG A 37 -31.00 -3.48 34.93
N PRO A 38 -29.73 -3.09 35.06
CA PRO A 38 -29.26 -2.35 36.21
C PRO A 38 -29.39 -0.85 35.92
N GLY A 39 -30.08 -0.15 36.82
CA GLY A 39 -30.15 1.30 36.79
C GLY A 39 -28.86 1.96 37.28
N GLY A 40 -28.73 3.24 36.92
CA GLY A 40 -28.37 4.33 37.84
C GLY A 40 -26.94 4.38 38.39
N GLY A 41 -26.10 5.18 37.71
CA GLY A 41 -25.00 5.98 38.28
C GLY A 41 -23.58 5.40 38.12
N PRO A 42 -22.52 6.24 38.07
CA PRO A 42 -22.46 7.67 38.35
C PRO A 42 -22.21 8.53 37.10
N ASP A 43 -22.62 9.79 37.23
CA ASP A 43 -22.38 10.93 36.35
C ASP A 43 -20.89 11.01 35.93
N ALA A 44 -20.59 10.69 34.68
CA ALA A 44 -19.25 10.77 34.11
C ALA A 44 -19.20 11.96 33.16
N GLY A 45 -18.66 13.07 33.67
CA GLY A 45 -18.04 14.14 32.88
C GLY A 45 -18.90 14.71 31.76
N ASN A 46 -19.69 15.72 32.10
CA ASN A 46 -20.29 16.66 31.16
C ASN A 46 -19.17 17.40 30.39
N GLY A 47 -18.59 16.75 29.37
CA GLY A 47 -17.92 17.44 28.28
C GLY A 47 -19.03 17.99 27.40
N GLU A 48 -19.21 19.31 27.42
CA GLU A 48 -20.27 20.01 26.68
C GLU A 48 -20.33 19.48 25.24
N ALA A 49 -21.41 18.74 24.93
CA ALA A 49 -21.69 18.31 23.57
C ALA A 49 -22.07 19.57 22.78
N ASP A 50 -21.13 20.03 21.97
CA ASP A 50 -21.34 21.21 21.14
C ASP A 50 -22.19 20.80 19.92
N GLU A 51 -23.08 21.70 19.51
CA GLU A 51 -23.96 21.51 18.38
C GLU A 51 -23.64 22.57 17.33
N ILE A 52 -23.07 22.14 16.21
CA ILE A 52 -22.75 23.05 15.12
C ILE A 52 -23.66 22.80 13.92
N LEU A 53 -24.07 23.89 13.28
CA LEU A 53 -24.81 23.87 12.02
C LEU A 53 -23.84 24.18 10.87
N VAL A 54 -23.73 23.26 9.93
CA VAL A 54 -22.97 23.44 8.68
C VAL A 54 -23.97 23.63 7.54
N THR A 55 -23.80 24.70 6.77
CA THR A 55 -24.67 25.01 5.63
C THR A 55 -23.87 24.91 4.34
N LEU A 56 -24.29 24.01 3.45
CA LEU A 56 -23.75 23.86 2.11
C LEU A 56 -24.47 24.80 1.14
N ASP A 57 -23.82 25.18 0.04
CA ASP A 57 -24.30 26.26 -0.82
C ASP A 57 -25.66 26.00 -1.46
N ASP A 58 -25.93 24.75 -1.86
CA ASP A 58 -27.19 24.34 -2.44
C ASP A 58 -27.49 22.85 -2.18
N ASN A 59 -28.76 22.47 -2.40
CA ASN A 59 -29.21 21.08 -2.22
C ASN A 59 -28.55 20.10 -3.19
N ARG A 60 -28.04 20.56 -4.35
CA ARG A 60 -27.39 19.71 -5.35
C ARG A 60 -26.01 19.29 -4.86
N THR A 61 -25.24 20.25 -4.35
CA THR A 61 -23.92 20.05 -3.74
C THR A 61 -24.08 19.18 -2.50
N ALA A 62 -25.07 19.48 -1.66
CA ALA A 62 -25.38 18.67 -0.47
C ALA A 62 -25.65 17.20 -0.82
N SER A 63 -26.53 16.93 -1.80
CA SER A 63 -26.83 15.56 -2.24
C SER A 63 -25.60 14.82 -2.77
N LEU A 64 -24.71 15.50 -3.48
CA LEU A 64 -23.47 14.90 -3.99
C LEU A 64 -22.43 14.65 -2.88
N VAL A 65 -22.35 15.52 -1.88
CA VAL A 65 -21.47 15.36 -0.71
C VAL A 65 -21.96 14.23 0.19
N PHE A 66 -23.25 14.20 0.54
CA PHE A 66 -23.83 13.17 1.41
C PHE A 66 -23.88 11.80 0.74
N GLY A 67 -23.93 11.77 -0.60
CA GLY A 67 -24.01 10.54 -1.38
C GLY A 67 -25.41 9.94 -1.40
N HIS A 68 -25.57 8.83 -2.11
CA HIS A 68 -26.86 8.13 -2.18
C HIS A 68 -27.26 7.64 -0.80
N TYR A 69 -28.49 7.96 -0.37
CA TYR A 69 -29.03 7.62 0.95
C TYR A 69 -28.10 8.03 2.11
N ASP A 70 -27.44 9.19 1.99
CA ASP A 70 -26.52 9.75 2.99
C ASP A 70 -25.35 8.84 3.38
N GLN A 71 -24.98 7.89 2.49
CA GLN A 71 -23.93 6.90 2.76
C GLN A 71 -22.58 7.51 3.16
N ASN A 72 -22.22 8.68 2.61
CA ASN A 72 -20.96 9.35 2.92
C ASN A 72 -21.05 10.03 4.29
N LEU A 73 -22.19 10.63 4.61
CA LEU A 73 -22.43 11.26 5.90
C LEU A 73 -22.43 10.22 7.03
N ALA A 74 -23.12 9.10 6.83
CA ALA A 74 -23.11 7.96 7.75
C ALA A 74 -21.72 7.30 7.88
N HIS A 75 -20.86 7.45 6.88
CA HIS A 75 -19.48 6.99 6.93
C HIS A 75 -18.60 7.94 7.76
N ILE A 76 -18.76 9.25 7.60
CA ILE A 76 -18.09 10.28 8.42
C ILE A 76 -18.50 10.12 9.89
N GLU A 77 -19.79 9.93 10.16
CA GLU A 77 -20.35 9.72 11.49
C GLU A 77 -19.66 8.57 12.24
N ARG A 78 -19.56 7.40 11.59
CA ARG A 78 -18.92 6.20 12.16
C ARG A 78 -17.41 6.34 12.34
N ARG A 79 -16.74 7.09 11.46
CA ARG A 79 -15.28 7.29 11.50
C ARG A 79 -14.85 8.28 12.58
N LEU A 80 -15.64 9.31 12.82
CA LEU A 80 -15.32 10.40 13.76
C LEU A 80 -16.11 10.33 15.07
N ASP A 81 -16.94 9.30 15.27
CA ASP A 81 -17.74 9.07 16.50
C ASP A 81 -18.56 10.30 16.93
N VAL A 82 -19.20 10.94 15.96
CA VAL A 82 -20.14 12.07 16.16
C VAL A 82 -21.55 11.64 15.80
N ARG A 83 -22.56 12.49 15.98
CA ARG A 83 -23.87 12.34 15.31
C ARG A 83 -24.06 13.45 14.28
N ALA A 84 -24.43 13.10 13.06
CA ALA A 84 -24.70 14.05 12.00
C ALA A 84 -26.11 13.84 11.42
N THR A 85 -26.90 14.91 11.27
CA THR A 85 -28.25 14.84 10.70
C THR A 85 -28.39 15.88 9.59
N ALA A 86 -28.67 15.41 8.37
CA ALA A 86 -28.88 16.27 7.22
C ALA A 86 -30.35 16.65 7.07
N ASN A 87 -30.61 17.92 6.71
CA ASN A 87 -31.90 18.43 6.30
C ASN A 87 -31.72 19.44 5.15
N GLY A 88 -31.97 18.99 3.92
CA GLY A 88 -31.69 19.77 2.72
C GLY A 88 -30.19 20.03 2.56
N ASN A 89 -29.78 21.30 2.51
CA ASN A 89 -28.37 21.72 2.46
C ASN A 89 -27.77 22.01 3.84
N HIS A 90 -28.48 21.71 4.92
CA HIS A 90 -28.01 21.93 6.29
C HIS A 90 -27.64 20.60 6.94
N VAL A 91 -26.55 20.58 7.70
CA VAL A 91 -26.13 19.44 8.51
C VAL A 91 -25.95 19.90 9.94
N VAL A 92 -26.67 19.25 10.86
CA VAL A 92 -26.50 19.43 12.30
C VAL A 92 -25.53 18.37 12.79
N ILE A 93 -24.44 18.77 13.45
CA ILE A 93 -23.42 17.88 13.98
C ILE A 93 -23.37 18.03 15.49
N LYS A 94 -23.44 16.92 16.22
CA LYS A 94 -23.38 16.86 17.69
C LYS A 94 -22.24 15.97 18.13
N GLY A 95 -21.38 16.47 19.00
CA GLY A 95 -20.23 15.72 19.53
C GLY A 95 -19.23 16.60 20.25
N PRO A 96 -18.03 16.08 20.57
CA PRO A 96 -16.94 16.87 21.13
C PRO A 96 -16.52 18.01 20.18
N PRO A 97 -16.20 19.22 20.68
CA PRO A 97 -15.89 20.40 19.84
C PRO A 97 -14.86 20.11 18.75
N ASP A 98 -13.74 19.47 19.12
CA ASP A 98 -12.65 19.12 18.20
C ASP A 98 -13.10 18.19 17.05
N LEU A 99 -14.04 17.28 17.33
CA LEU A 99 -14.55 16.33 16.34
C LEU A 99 -15.63 16.98 15.48
N THR A 100 -16.49 17.83 16.05
CA THR A 100 -17.48 18.58 15.28
C THR A 100 -16.82 19.51 14.25
N GLU A 101 -15.75 20.21 14.64
CA GLU A 101 -15.03 21.10 13.73
C GLU A 101 -14.27 20.32 12.64
N ARG A 102 -13.74 19.14 12.96
CA ARG A 102 -13.19 18.23 11.94
C ARG A 102 -14.25 17.82 10.92
N VAL A 103 -15.46 17.48 11.37
CA VAL A 103 -16.57 17.11 10.47
C VAL A 103 -16.95 18.30 9.58
N ARG A 104 -16.97 19.52 10.11
CA ARG A 104 -17.18 20.75 9.31
C ARG A 104 -16.14 20.83 8.18
N HIS A 105 -14.85 20.74 8.50
CA HIS A 105 -13.79 20.80 7.50
C HIS A 105 -13.88 19.69 6.45
N VAL A 106 -14.25 18.48 6.85
CA VAL A 106 -14.49 17.36 5.92
C VAL A 106 -15.62 17.72 4.95
N LEU A 107 -16.76 18.20 5.44
CA LEU A 107 -17.92 18.56 4.61
C LEU A 107 -17.60 19.72 3.66
N GLU A 108 -16.88 20.73 4.13
CA GLU A 108 -16.45 21.87 3.31
C GLU A 108 -15.45 21.45 2.22
N SER A 109 -14.47 20.61 2.55
CA SER A 109 -13.50 20.06 1.59
C SER A 109 -14.20 19.24 0.51
N LEU A 110 -15.13 18.37 0.89
CA LEU A 110 -15.92 17.58 -0.05
C LEU A 110 -16.81 18.48 -0.94
N ALA A 111 -17.41 19.54 -0.37
CA ALA A 111 -18.21 20.50 -1.13
C ALA A 111 -17.37 21.24 -2.19
N GLN A 112 -16.14 21.64 -1.86
CA GLN A 112 -15.23 22.25 -2.84
C GLN A 112 -14.88 21.28 -3.97
N ARG A 113 -14.64 20.00 -3.68
CA ARG A 113 -14.34 18.97 -4.68
C ARG A 113 -15.53 18.73 -5.62
N VAL A 114 -16.75 18.72 -5.09
CA VAL A 114 -17.99 18.62 -5.88
C VAL A 114 -18.14 19.83 -6.80
N LYS A 115 -17.89 21.05 -6.31
CA LYS A 115 -17.93 22.28 -7.14
C LYS A 115 -16.91 22.24 -8.28
N ALA A 116 -15.76 21.62 -8.06
CA ALA A 116 -14.74 21.40 -9.09
C ALA A 116 -15.10 20.29 -10.10
N GLY A 117 -16.30 19.70 -10.02
CA GLY A 117 -16.78 18.67 -10.94
C GLY A 117 -16.28 17.26 -10.61
N THR A 118 -15.70 17.04 -9.42
CA THR A 118 -15.22 15.71 -9.00
C THR A 118 -16.37 14.89 -8.44
N GLN A 119 -16.49 13.62 -8.85
CA GLN A 119 -17.40 12.67 -8.22
C GLN A 119 -16.82 12.18 -6.90
N ILE A 120 -17.60 12.22 -5.82
CA ILE A 120 -17.17 11.80 -4.48
C ILE A 120 -17.37 10.30 -4.33
N THR A 121 -16.29 9.59 -4.03
CA THR A 121 -16.30 8.18 -3.62
C THR A 121 -16.07 8.06 -2.12
N LEU A 122 -16.35 6.89 -1.54
CA LEU A 122 -16.05 6.62 -0.12
C LEU A 122 -14.55 6.79 0.20
N GLY A 123 -13.66 6.51 -0.76
CA GLY A 123 -12.23 6.76 -0.60
C GLY A 123 -11.86 8.24 -0.53
N ASP A 124 -12.61 9.12 -1.21
CA ASP A 124 -12.42 10.57 -1.11
C ASP A 124 -12.86 11.11 0.25
N VAL A 125 -13.93 10.52 0.82
CA VAL A 125 -14.43 10.81 2.16
C VAL A 125 -13.40 10.40 3.21
N ASP A 126 -12.86 9.18 3.10
CA ASP A 126 -11.79 8.71 3.98
C ASP A 126 -10.56 9.63 3.91
N GLY A 127 -10.16 10.05 2.70
CA GLY A 127 -9.03 10.97 2.53
C GLY A 127 -9.27 12.34 3.16
N ALA A 128 -10.48 12.89 3.05
CA ALA A 128 -10.83 14.17 3.66
C ALA A 128 -10.83 14.10 5.20
N ILE A 129 -11.25 12.98 5.78
CA ILE A 129 -11.21 12.74 7.23
C ILE A 129 -9.77 12.76 7.74
N GLU A 130 -8.85 12.04 7.06
CA GLU A 130 -7.43 12.03 7.45
C GLU A 130 -6.76 13.40 7.29
N GLU A 131 -7.11 14.15 6.23
CA GLU A 131 -6.63 15.52 5.99
C GLU A 131 -7.02 16.47 7.14
N SER A 132 -8.27 16.38 7.63
CA SER A 132 -8.76 17.17 8.76
C SER A 132 -8.05 16.86 10.09
N ALA A 133 -7.50 15.65 10.24
CA ALA A 133 -6.83 15.21 11.47
C ALA A 133 -5.44 15.84 11.68
N GLN A 134 -4.79 16.28 10.59
CA GLN A 134 -3.41 16.79 10.61
C GLN A 134 -3.33 18.32 10.70
N GLN A 135 -4.41 19.04 10.37
CA GLN A 135 -4.44 20.51 10.51
C GLN A 135 -4.41 21.00 11.97
N GLY A 136 -4.68 20.13 12.95
CA GLY A 136 -4.62 20.46 14.38
C GLY A 136 -3.22 20.45 15.03
N PHE A 137 -2.14 20.11 14.32
CA PHE A 137 -0.81 19.90 14.93
C PHE A 137 0.40 20.48 14.18
N LEU A 138 0.22 21.42 13.23
CA LEU A 138 1.33 21.90 12.40
C LEU A 138 1.53 23.41 12.44
N PHE A 139 2.10 23.91 13.54
CA PHE A 139 3.15 24.95 13.55
C PHE A 139 4.03 24.68 14.79
N PRO A 140 5.36 24.52 14.66
CA PRO A 140 6.25 25.53 14.10
C PRO A 140 7.16 25.06 12.96
N GLN A 141 7.64 26.05 12.22
CA GLN A 141 8.48 26.04 11.02
C GLN A 141 9.82 25.31 11.20
N GLU A 142 10.17 24.44 10.25
CA GLU A 142 11.52 24.39 9.65
C GLU A 142 11.38 24.06 8.15
N GLU A 143 12.21 24.73 7.36
CA GLU A 143 12.13 24.92 5.92
C GLU A 143 12.21 23.60 5.13
N THR A 144 11.16 23.29 4.37
CA THR A 144 11.27 22.46 3.17
C THR A 144 10.53 23.20 2.06
N ASP A 145 11.26 23.59 1.03
CA ASP A 145 10.79 24.31 -0.16
C ASP A 145 9.87 23.43 -1.02
N ALA A 146 8.66 23.22 -0.53
CA ALA A 146 7.54 22.76 -1.33
C ALA A 146 6.30 23.52 -0.86
N GLU A 147 6.13 24.73 -1.37
CA GLU A 147 4.83 25.40 -1.28
C GLU A 147 3.73 24.44 -1.79
N PRO A 148 2.67 24.18 -1.01
CA PRO A 148 1.50 23.52 -1.50
C PRO A 148 0.77 24.51 -2.44
N ARG A 149 1.00 24.37 -3.75
CA ARG A 149 0.14 25.04 -4.74
C ARG A 149 -1.30 24.55 -4.60
N PRO A 150 -2.31 25.41 -4.82
CA PRO A 150 -3.71 25.01 -4.80
C PRO A 150 -4.00 24.13 -6.03
N GLY A 151 -3.80 22.84 -5.87
CA GLY A 151 -4.05 21.81 -6.88
C GLY A 151 -3.99 20.48 -6.16
N GLY A 152 -5.06 19.70 -6.25
CA GLY A 152 -5.26 18.48 -5.46
C GLY A 152 -4.14 17.42 -5.61
N PHE A 153 -4.34 16.30 -4.91
CA PHE A 153 -3.43 15.15 -4.95
C PHE A 153 -2.97 14.83 -6.38
N GLU A 154 -1.67 14.64 -6.51
CA GLU A 154 -1.04 14.24 -7.75
C GLU A 154 -1.54 12.88 -8.22
N GLN A 155 -1.52 12.73 -9.53
CA GLN A 155 -2.07 11.58 -10.20
C GLN A 155 -1.16 11.07 -11.30
N ILE A 156 -1.07 9.75 -11.38
CA ILE A 156 -0.52 9.06 -12.55
C ILE A 156 -1.68 8.85 -13.52
N VAL A 157 -1.51 9.20 -14.78
CA VAL A 157 -2.50 8.88 -15.81
C VAL A 157 -1.92 7.81 -16.73
N THR A 158 -2.63 6.69 -16.86
CA THR A 158 -2.32 5.66 -17.87
C THR A 158 -3.56 5.35 -18.71
N ARG A 159 -3.36 4.84 -19.92
CA ARG A 159 -4.48 4.52 -20.83
C ARG A 159 -5.46 3.52 -20.24
N LYS A 160 -4.98 2.53 -19.48
CA LYS A 160 -5.82 1.47 -18.91
C LYS A 160 -6.60 1.90 -17.67
N ARG A 161 -5.94 2.56 -16.71
CA ARG A 161 -6.56 2.89 -15.41
C ARG A 161 -7.08 4.32 -15.30
N GLY A 162 -6.81 5.17 -16.29
CA GLY A 162 -7.11 6.61 -16.17
C GLY A 162 -6.24 7.23 -15.07
N SER A 163 -6.81 8.19 -14.31
CA SER A 163 -6.09 8.86 -13.22
C SER A 163 -6.04 8.01 -11.95
N VAL A 164 -4.85 7.52 -11.62
CA VAL A 164 -4.52 6.93 -10.31
C VAL A 164 -4.01 8.04 -9.41
N LYS A 165 -4.85 8.47 -8.46
CA LYS A 165 -4.53 9.52 -7.49
C LYS A 165 -3.79 8.94 -6.27
N ALA A 166 -2.90 9.74 -5.69
CA ALA A 166 -2.37 9.46 -4.36
C ALA A 166 -3.51 9.32 -3.34
N ARG A 167 -3.40 8.33 -2.45
CA ARG A 167 -4.42 8.04 -1.42
C ARG A 167 -4.12 8.69 -0.07
N ASN A 168 -2.90 9.17 0.12
CA ASN A 168 -2.47 9.91 1.30
C ASN A 168 -1.37 10.92 0.92
N ALA A 169 -1.02 11.82 1.85
CA ALA A 169 0.00 12.85 1.65
C ALA A 169 1.38 12.27 1.31
N ALA A 170 1.77 11.14 1.93
CA ALA A 170 3.06 10.51 1.63
C ALA A 170 3.14 10.04 0.17
N GLN A 171 2.08 9.45 -0.37
CA GLN A 171 1.99 9.10 -1.78
C GLN A 171 1.97 10.34 -2.69
N ASP A 172 1.35 11.43 -2.26
CA ASP A 172 1.38 12.70 -3.00
C ASP A 172 2.81 13.22 -3.19
N ILE A 173 3.52 13.34 -2.07
CA ILE A 173 4.91 13.79 -2.02
C ILE A 173 5.77 12.84 -2.87
N TYR A 174 5.52 11.54 -2.81
CA TYR A 174 6.22 10.57 -3.66
C TYR A 174 6.00 10.83 -5.15
N LEU A 175 4.74 10.98 -5.60
CA LEU A 175 4.43 11.25 -7.01
C LEU A 175 4.98 12.60 -7.48
N ARG A 176 5.02 13.61 -6.60
CA ARG A 176 5.71 14.88 -6.87
C ARG A 176 7.21 14.68 -7.06
N ALA A 177 7.85 13.91 -6.19
CA ALA A 177 9.28 13.62 -6.27
C ALA A 177 9.62 12.86 -7.56
N LEU A 178 8.83 11.86 -7.94
CA LEU A 178 9.01 11.09 -9.18
C LEU A 178 9.02 11.97 -10.44
N ARG A 179 8.21 13.03 -10.47
CA ARG A 179 8.20 13.97 -11.61
C ARG A 179 9.34 14.98 -11.60
N ARG A 180 9.81 15.38 -10.41
CA ARG A 180 10.81 16.45 -10.25
C ARG A 180 12.24 15.97 -10.35
N HIS A 181 12.52 14.75 -9.93
CA HIS A 181 13.88 14.23 -9.77
C HIS A 181 14.20 13.14 -10.77
N GLU A 182 15.48 13.05 -11.15
CA GLU A 182 15.94 12.02 -12.07
C GLU A 182 16.21 10.70 -11.37
N LEU A 183 16.63 10.78 -10.10
CA LEU A 183 16.81 9.64 -9.21
C LEU A 183 15.92 9.83 -7.98
N VAL A 184 15.10 8.82 -7.65
CA VAL A 184 14.28 8.84 -6.44
C VAL A 184 14.49 7.57 -5.62
N PHE A 185 14.86 7.74 -4.35
CA PHE A 185 14.81 6.68 -3.34
C PHE A 185 13.47 6.74 -2.62
N ALA A 186 12.79 5.60 -2.52
CA ALA A 186 11.58 5.46 -1.74
C ALA A 186 11.70 4.28 -0.78
N GLU A 187 11.84 4.61 0.50
CA GLU A 187 12.01 3.66 1.60
C GLU A 187 10.71 3.54 2.41
N GLY A 188 10.39 2.35 2.90
CA GLY A 188 9.37 2.18 3.94
C GLY A 188 8.59 0.87 3.82
N PRO A 189 7.59 0.67 4.68
CA PRO A 189 6.97 -0.64 4.87
C PRO A 189 6.22 -1.17 3.64
N ALA A 190 6.01 -2.49 3.61
CA ALA A 190 5.19 -3.14 2.60
C ALA A 190 3.72 -2.65 2.65
N GLY A 191 3.12 -2.42 1.49
CA GLY A 191 1.72 -1.94 1.37
C GLY A 191 1.56 -0.42 1.39
N THR A 192 2.65 0.36 1.38
CA THR A 192 2.65 1.82 1.18
C THR A 192 2.44 2.23 -0.28
N GLY A 193 2.55 1.29 -1.21
CA GLY A 193 2.36 1.52 -2.65
C GLY A 193 3.62 1.99 -3.39
N LYS A 194 4.78 2.05 -2.72
CA LYS A 194 6.06 2.53 -3.31
C LYS A 194 6.38 1.91 -4.68
N THR A 195 6.44 0.59 -4.80
CA THR A 195 6.76 -0.10 -6.05
C THR A 195 5.63 0.04 -7.08
N TRP A 196 4.37 -0.08 -6.64
CA TRP A 196 3.22 -0.02 -7.54
C TRP A 196 3.07 1.37 -8.20
N LEU A 197 3.20 2.45 -7.41
CA LEU A 197 3.18 3.81 -7.93
C LEU A 197 4.40 4.11 -8.82
N ALA A 198 5.58 3.58 -8.49
CA ALA A 198 6.76 3.68 -9.34
C ALA A 198 6.53 3.07 -10.73
N VAL A 199 5.96 1.86 -10.77
CA VAL A 199 5.62 1.17 -12.03
C VAL A 199 4.59 1.96 -12.81
N GLY A 200 3.53 2.45 -12.16
CA GLY A 200 2.53 3.29 -12.81
C GLY A 200 3.13 4.56 -13.41
N HIS A 201 4.04 5.21 -12.69
CA HIS A 201 4.75 6.38 -13.20
C HIS A 201 5.63 6.04 -14.41
N ALA A 202 6.41 4.95 -14.35
CA ALA A 202 7.23 4.48 -15.47
C ALA A 202 6.39 4.18 -16.72
N VAL A 203 5.24 3.51 -16.55
CA VAL A 203 4.28 3.28 -17.64
C VAL A 203 3.79 4.61 -18.22
N SER A 204 3.42 5.57 -17.38
CA SER A 204 2.97 6.89 -17.84
C SER A 204 4.04 7.62 -18.68
N LEU A 205 5.31 7.56 -18.26
CA LEU A 205 6.42 8.14 -19.04
C LEU A 205 6.57 7.46 -20.41
N LEU A 206 6.48 6.12 -20.47
CA LEU A 206 6.55 5.36 -21.71
C LEU A 206 5.38 5.71 -22.65
N GLU A 207 4.16 5.80 -22.11
CA GLU A 207 2.97 6.12 -22.91
C GLU A 207 2.98 7.54 -23.48
N GLN A 208 3.61 8.48 -22.76
CA GLN A 208 3.82 9.86 -23.19
C GLN A 208 5.01 10.03 -24.15
N GLY A 209 5.81 8.97 -24.37
CA GLY A 209 7.01 9.03 -25.19
C GLY A 209 8.18 9.82 -24.55
N LEU A 210 8.13 10.04 -23.24
CA LEU A 210 9.21 10.69 -22.49
C LEU A 210 10.39 9.74 -22.24
N VAL A 211 10.13 8.44 -22.28
CA VAL A 211 11.15 7.38 -22.30
C VAL A 211 10.78 6.37 -23.38
N GLU A 212 11.79 5.68 -23.89
CA GLU A 212 11.63 4.67 -24.96
C GLU A 212 11.42 3.25 -24.40
N ARG A 213 11.82 3.01 -23.15
CA ARG A 213 11.75 1.69 -22.51
C ARG A 213 11.60 1.75 -21.00
N ILE A 214 11.07 0.68 -20.43
CA ILE A 214 11.00 0.43 -18.98
C ILE A 214 11.92 -0.73 -18.64
N ILE A 215 12.75 -0.57 -17.62
CA ILE A 215 13.65 -1.63 -17.12
C ILE A 215 13.35 -1.83 -15.64
N LEU A 216 12.92 -3.03 -15.28
CA LEU A 216 12.55 -3.41 -13.92
C LEU A 216 13.55 -4.46 -13.44
N SER A 217 14.20 -4.17 -12.32
CA SER A 217 15.24 -5.01 -11.76
C SER A 217 14.98 -5.30 -10.29
N ARG A 218 15.37 -6.50 -9.85
CA ARG A 218 15.34 -6.93 -8.46
C ARG A 218 16.67 -7.65 -8.15
N PRO A 219 17.29 -7.45 -6.96
CA PRO A 219 18.43 -8.26 -6.57
C PRO A 219 18.00 -9.72 -6.42
N ALA A 220 18.86 -10.64 -6.84
CA ALA A 220 18.67 -12.05 -6.53
C ALA A 220 19.05 -12.26 -5.06
N VAL A 221 18.07 -12.64 -4.25
CA VAL A 221 18.25 -12.92 -2.83
C VAL A 221 17.75 -14.33 -2.59
N GLU A 222 18.59 -15.15 -1.99
CA GLU A 222 18.23 -16.51 -1.62
C GLU A 222 17.33 -16.45 -0.37
N ALA A 223 16.05 -16.12 -0.55
CA ALA A 223 15.06 -16.23 0.50
C ALA A 223 14.75 -17.72 0.76
N GLY A 224 15.60 -18.39 1.52
CA GLY A 224 15.36 -19.73 2.08
C GLY A 224 15.60 -20.93 1.16
N GLU A 225 15.53 -20.78 -0.16
CA GLU A 225 15.88 -21.83 -1.13
C GLU A 225 17.03 -21.35 -2.04
N ARG A 226 18.11 -22.15 -2.17
CA ARG A 226 19.18 -21.79 -3.12
C ARG A 226 18.59 -21.84 -4.52
N LEU A 227 18.78 -20.77 -5.29
CA LEU A 227 18.30 -20.64 -6.68
C LEU A 227 18.72 -21.85 -7.56
N GLY A 228 19.77 -22.57 -7.16
CA GLY A 228 20.24 -23.80 -7.79
C GLY A 228 19.28 -25.01 -7.75
N PHE A 229 18.24 -25.04 -6.90
CA PHE A 229 17.39 -26.22 -6.71
C PHE A 229 16.06 -26.23 -7.48
N LEU A 230 15.61 -25.10 -8.03
CA LEU A 230 14.41 -25.10 -8.89
C LEU A 230 14.73 -25.79 -10.22
N PRO A 231 13.94 -26.76 -10.71
CA PRO A 231 14.12 -27.31 -12.06
C PRO A 231 13.73 -26.26 -13.12
N GLY A 232 14.40 -26.28 -14.28
CA GLY A 232 14.12 -25.34 -15.39
C GLY A 232 15.32 -24.50 -15.82
N ASP A 233 15.13 -23.67 -16.83
CA ASP A 233 16.12 -22.70 -17.28
C ASP A 233 16.30 -21.54 -16.26
N MET A 234 17.38 -20.75 -16.38
CA MET A 234 17.66 -19.68 -15.41
C MET A 234 16.52 -18.64 -15.32
N ARG A 235 15.68 -18.52 -16.35
CA ARG A 235 14.59 -17.57 -16.42
C ARG A 235 13.37 -18.10 -15.66
N GLU A 236 13.03 -19.37 -15.85
CA GLU A 236 11.98 -20.09 -15.14
C GLU A 236 12.21 -20.11 -13.62
N LYS A 237 13.48 -20.17 -13.17
CA LYS A 237 13.82 -20.14 -11.74
C LYS A 237 13.68 -18.77 -11.09
N VAL A 238 13.80 -17.69 -11.87
CA VAL A 238 13.74 -16.31 -11.35
C VAL A 238 12.33 -15.72 -11.46
N ASP A 239 11.51 -16.26 -12.36
CA ASP A 239 10.16 -15.78 -12.65
C ASP A 239 9.24 -15.62 -11.41
N PRO A 240 9.25 -16.54 -10.40
CA PRO A 240 8.44 -16.37 -9.20
C PRO A 240 8.75 -15.10 -8.41
N TYR A 241 10.03 -14.70 -8.31
CA TYR A 241 10.46 -13.49 -7.59
C TYR A 241 10.11 -12.20 -8.33
N LEU A 242 9.91 -12.30 -9.64
CA LEU A 242 9.54 -11.18 -10.49
C LEU A 242 8.02 -11.05 -10.64
N ARG A 243 7.24 -12.03 -10.17
CA ARG A 243 5.77 -12.04 -10.28
C ARG A 243 5.09 -10.74 -9.81
N PRO A 244 5.43 -10.15 -8.64
CA PRO A 244 4.82 -8.89 -8.21
C PRO A 244 5.03 -7.73 -9.20
N VAL A 245 6.15 -7.74 -9.92
CA VAL A 245 6.49 -6.73 -10.93
C VAL A 245 5.60 -6.90 -12.16
N TYR A 246 5.36 -8.14 -12.61
CA TYR A 246 4.41 -8.42 -13.69
C TYR A 246 2.99 -7.99 -13.30
N ASP A 247 2.54 -8.34 -12.10
CA ASP A 247 1.19 -7.99 -11.64
C ASP A 247 0.98 -6.47 -11.61
N ALA A 248 1.99 -5.71 -11.16
CA ALA A 248 1.96 -4.24 -11.22
C ALA A 248 1.89 -3.71 -12.67
N LEU A 249 2.65 -4.27 -13.62
CA LEU A 249 2.54 -3.87 -15.03
C LEU A 249 1.13 -4.14 -15.59
N TYR A 250 0.57 -5.31 -15.27
CA TYR A 250 -0.79 -5.64 -15.68
C TYR A 250 -1.85 -4.75 -15.01
N ASP A 251 -1.55 -4.09 -13.90
CA ASP A 251 -2.46 -3.08 -13.37
C ASP A 251 -2.53 -1.81 -14.23
N PHE A 252 -1.43 -1.43 -14.88
CA PHE A 252 -1.34 -0.17 -15.62
C PHE A 252 -1.42 -0.31 -17.14
N MET A 253 -1.20 -1.52 -17.67
CA MET A 253 -1.18 -1.82 -19.09
C MET A 253 -2.09 -3.01 -19.44
N GLU A 254 -2.60 -3.03 -20.67
CA GLU A 254 -3.33 -4.20 -21.18
C GLU A 254 -2.38 -5.39 -21.36
N ALA A 255 -2.86 -6.61 -21.12
CA ALA A 255 -2.00 -7.79 -21.12
C ALA A 255 -1.25 -7.97 -22.45
N ARG A 256 -1.94 -7.80 -23.57
CA ARG A 256 -1.35 -7.86 -24.92
C ARG A 256 -0.23 -6.83 -25.12
N LEU A 257 -0.34 -5.64 -24.51
CA LEU A 257 0.69 -4.60 -24.60
C LEU A 257 1.90 -4.93 -23.74
N VAL A 258 1.69 -5.51 -22.56
CA VAL A 258 2.79 -6.00 -21.70
C VAL A 258 3.56 -7.11 -22.41
N GLU A 259 2.86 -8.13 -22.92
CA GLU A 259 3.48 -9.24 -23.67
C GLU A 259 4.26 -8.74 -24.88
N ARG A 260 3.66 -7.84 -25.68
CA ARG A 260 4.36 -7.21 -26.80
C ARG A 260 5.58 -6.43 -26.32
N GLY A 261 5.45 -5.64 -25.26
CA GLY A 261 6.53 -4.84 -24.69
C GLY A 261 7.71 -5.71 -24.25
N LEU A 262 7.44 -6.83 -23.60
CA LEU A 262 8.43 -7.83 -23.20
C LEU A 262 9.11 -8.48 -24.42
N SER A 263 8.34 -8.89 -25.44
CA SER A 263 8.89 -9.53 -26.64
C SER A 263 9.76 -8.60 -27.50
N THR A 264 9.46 -7.29 -27.48
CA THR A 264 10.14 -6.28 -28.28
C THR A 264 11.29 -5.60 -27.53
N GLY A 265 11.42 -5.83 -26.22
CA GLY A 265 12.41 -5.17 -25.37
C GLY A 265 12.04 -3.74 -24.94
N LEU A 266 10.81 -3.28 -25.22
CA LEU A 266 10.28 -2.02 -24.66
C LEU A 266 10.08 -2.12 -23.15
N ILE A 267 9.77 -3.30 -22.64
CA ILE A 267 9.73 -3.62 -21.22
C ILE A 267 10.74 -4.72 -20.99
N GLU A 268 11.69 -4.49 -20.10
CA GLU A 268 12.67 -5.47 -19.68
C GLU A 268 12.52 -5.75 -18.20
N ILE A 269 12.39 -7.03 -17.84
CA ILE A 269 12.41 -7.46 -16.44
C ILE A 269 13.58 -8.40 -16.30
N ALA A 270 14.57 -8.01 -15.51
CA ALA A 270 15.84 -8.73 -15.42
C ALA A 270 16.45 -8.67 -14.01
N PRO A 271 17.22 -9.69 -13.59
CA PRO A 271 17.98 -9.63 -12.36
C PRO A 271 18.99 -8.49 -12.37
N LEU A 272 19.31 -7.95 -11.18
CA LEU A 272 20.27 -6.85 -11.03
C LEU A 272 21.63 -7.09 -11.69
N ALA A 273 22.10 -8.35 -11.74
CA ALA A 273 23.36 -8.71 -12.36
C ALA A 273 23.44 -8.32 -13.86
N PHE A 274 22.30 -8.27 -14.56
CA PHE A 274 22.21 -7.94 -15.99
C PHE A 274 22.38 -6.44 -16.26
N MET A 275 22.41 -5.62 -15.21
CA MET A 275 22.65 -4.18 -15.35
C MET A 275 24.13 -3.83 -15.55
N ARG A 276 25.03 -4.77 -15.26
CA ARG A 276 26.48 -4.56 -15.33
C ARG A 276 26.92 -4.17 -16.74
N GLY A 277 27.73 -3.12 -16.83
CA GLY A 277 28.33 -2.68 -18.10
C GLY A 277 27.38 -1.96 -19.05
N ARG A 278 26.13 -1.70 -18.64
CA ARG A 278 25.15 -0.98 -19.45
C ARG A 278 25.22 0.53 -19.19
N THR A 279 24.74 1.31 -20.15
CA THR A 279 24.31 2.69 -19.92
C THR A 279 22.84 2.74 -20.30
N LEU A 280 22.01 3.17 -19.37
CA LEU A 280 20.56 3.15 -19.51
C LEU A 280 20.11 4.54 -19.90
N THR A 281 20.10 4.82 -21.20
CA THR A 281 19.57 6.07 -21.80
C THR A 281 18.10 5.91 -22.17
N ASN A 282 17.38 7.04 -22.17
CA ASN A 282 15.96 7.17 -22.52
C ASN A 282 15.08 6.09 -21.89
N ALA A 283 15.31 5.78 -20.60
CA ALA A 283 14.68 4.67 -19.92
C ALA A 283 14.10 5.06 -18.56
N ALA A 284 12.95 4.49 -18.21
CA ALA A 284 12.49 4.44 -16.83
C ALA A 284 13.01 3.17 -16.18
N VAL A 285 13.91 3.29 -15.20
CA VAL A 285 14.61 2.17 -14.57
C VAL A 285 14.16 2.04 -13.11
N LEU A 286 13.62 0.90 -12.72
CA LEU A 286 13.30 0.59 -11.32
C LEU A 286 14.24 -0.49 -10.77
N LEU A 287 14.70 -0.26 -9.54
CA LEU A 287 15.27 -1.30 -8.68
C LEU A 287 14.35 -1.52 -7.49
N ASP A 288 13.68 -2.67 -7.46
CA ASP A 288 12.81 -3.06 -6.36
C ASP A 288 13.54 -3.97 -5.36
N GLU A 289 13.06 -4.00 -4.11
CA GLU A 289 13.70 -4.66 -2.97
C GLU A 289 15.18 -4.30 -2.78
N ALA A 290 15.49 -3.02 -2.97
CA ALA A 290 16.85 -2.53 -2.97
C ALA A 290 17.58 -2.72 -1.63
N GLN A 291 16.85 -2.94 -0.53
CA GLN A 291 17.44 -3.25 0.79
C GLN A 291 18.33 -4.51 0.74
N ASN A 292 18.06 -5.39 -0.22
CA ASN A 292 18.80 -6.63 -0.44
C ASN A 292 19.95 -6.49 -1.45
N CYS A 293 20.32 -5.27 -1.81
CA CYS A 293 21.53 -5.00 -2.57
C CYS A 293 22.72 -4.77 -1.63
N THR A 294 23.89 -5.28 -1.99
CA THR A 294 25.15 -4.84 -1.37
C THR A 294 25.52 -3.42 -1.82
N ALA A 295 26.40 -2.76 -1.06
CA ALA A 295 26.97 -1.46 -1.42
C ALA A 295 27.55 -1.42 -2.85
N MET A 296 28.30 -2.46 -3.22
CA MET A 296 28.90 -2.57 -4.55
C MET A 296 27.85 -2.69 -5.64
N GLN A 297 26.79 -3.49 -5.42
CA GLN A 297 25.70 -3.65 -6.37
C GLN A 297 24.90 -2.36 -6.54
N MET A 298 24.62 -1.66 -5.43
CA MET A 298 23.94 -0.36 -5.47
C MET A 298 24.77 0.66 -6.26
N LYS A 299 26.06 0.81 -5.96
CA LYS A 299 26.96 1.70 -6.71
C LYS A 299 27.04 1.32 -8.19
N MET A 300 27.12 0.01 -8.48
CA MET A 300 27.11 -0.49 -9.86
C MET A 300 25.85 -0.06 -10.60
N PHE A 301 24.68 -0.21 -9.96
CA PHE A 301 23.38 0.13 -10.53
C PHE A 301 23.19 1.64 -10.74
N LEU A 302 23.45 2.45 -9.72
CA LEU A 302 23.26 3.91 -9.78
C LEU A 302 24.13 4.56 -10.86
N THR A 303 25.34 4.03 -11.09
CA THR A 303 26.24 4.49 -12.16
C THR A 303 25.82 4.04 -13.57
N ARG A 304 24.69 3.35 -13.74
CA ARG A 304 24.12 3.00 -15.05
C ARG A 304 23.15 4.06 -15.57
N LEU A 305 22.72 5.02 -14.75
CA LEU A 305 21.80 6.10 -15.14
C LEU A 305 22.42 6.91 -16.30
N GLY A 306 21.76 6.91 -17.45
CA GLY A 306 22.15 7.69 -18.64
C GLY A 306 21.24 8.88 -18.89
N GLU A 307 21.55 9.65 -19.93
CA GLU A 307 20.75 10.81 -20.35
C GLU A 307 19.32 10.41 -20.76
N GLY A 308 18.37 11.31 -20.49
CA GLY A 308 16.95 11.12 -20.82
C GLY A 308 16.27 10.04 -19.97
N SER A 309 16.94 9.52 -18.94
CA SER A 309 16.40 8.47 -18.09
C SER A 309 15.90 8.97 -16.75
N ARG A 310 15.08 8.12 -16.12
CA ARG A 310 14.63 8.26 -14.74
C ARG A 310 14.94 6.96 -14.01
N MET A 311 15.44 7.05 -12.78
CA MET A 311 15.76 5.89 -11.96
C MET A 311 15.02 5.97 -10.62
N ILE A 312 14.38 4.87 -10.25
CA ILE A 312 13.58 4.78 -9.04
C ILE A 312 14.07 3.57 -8.26
N VAL A 313 14.44 3.77 -7.00
CA VAL A 313 14.96 2.72 -6.12
C VAL A 313 13.99 2.58 -4.96
N THR A 314 13.34 1.41 -4.86
CA THR A 314 12.35 1.10 -3.81
C THR A 314 12.87 0.02 -2.89
N GLY A 315 12.59 0.14 -1.59
CA GLY A 315 12.96 -0.90 -0.62
C GLY A 315 12.43 -0.63 0.78
N ASP A 316 12.64 -1.60 1.66
CA ASP A 316 12.30 -1.51 3.08
C ASP A 316 13.53 -1.83 3.94
N PRO A 317 14.19 -0.82 4.55
CA PRO A 317 15.36 -1.03 5.40
C PRO A 317 15.13 -1.97 6.58
N SER A 318 13.89 -2.24 6.98
CA SER A 318 13.57 -3.17 8.07
C SER A 318 13.57 -4.65 7.63
N GLN A 319 13.58 -4.93 6.31
CA GLN A 319 13.47 -6.27 5.73
C GLN A 319 14.75 -6.66 4.96
N ILE A 320 15.91 -6.50 5.60
CA ILE A 320 17.21 -6.85 5.01
C ILE A 320 17.44 -8.36 5.15
N ASP A 321 17.50 -9.04 4.01
CA ASP A 321 17.75 -10.48 3.88
C ASP A 321 19.21 -10.80 3.52
N LEU A 322 20.11 -9.82 3.63
CA LEU A 322 21.53 -10.00 3.34
C LEU A 322 22.20 -10.91 4.37
N PRO A 323 23.24 -11.68 3.98
CA PRO A 323 24.02 -12.46 4.93
C PRO A 323 24.58 -11.61 6.08
N PRO A 324 24.67 -12.17 7.31
CA PRO A 324 25.20 -11.45 8.46
C PRO A 324 26.56 -10.80 8.19
N GLY A 325 26.72 -9.54 8.59
CA GLY A 325 27.95 -8.76 8.40
C GLY A 325 28.02 -8.00 7.07
N GLN A 326 27.06 -8.17 6.16
CA GLN A 326 26.95 -7.32 4.98
C GLN A 326 26.06 -6.10 5.26
N SER A 327 26.52 -4.92 4.87
CA SER A 327 25.73 -3.69 4.95
C SER A 327 24.83 -3.55 3.72
N SER A 328 23.59 -3.10 3.94
CA SER A 328 22.66 -2.79 2.87
C SER A 328 23.12 -1.58 2.07
N GLY A 329 23.25 -1.76 0.76
CA GLY A 329 23.59 -0.71 -0.18
C GLY A 329 22.52 0.37 -0.28
N LEU A 330 21.24 0.04 -0.02
CA LEU A 330 20.16 1.03 0.04
C LEU A 330 20.39 2.03 1.17
N VAL A 331 20.56 1.51 2.39
CA VAL A 331 20.78 2.32 3.60
C VAL A 331 22.03 3.20 3.44
N GLU A 332 23.09 2.63 2.89
CA GLU A 332 24.32 3.39 2.62
C GLU A 332 24.11 4.48 1.56
N ALA A 333 23.46 4.15 0.43
CA ALA A 333 23.25 5.10 -0.66
C ALA A 333 22.35 6.27 -0.25
N VAL A 334 21.27 6.02 0.49
CA VAL A 334 20.40 7.10 1.01
C VAL A 334 21.19 8.05 1.88
N ARG A 335 22.04 7.53 2.77
CA ARG A 335 22.91 8.36 3.62
C ARG A 335 23.90 9.18 2.78
N LEU A 336 24.63 8.53 1.87
CA LEU A 336 25.69 9.15 1.08
C LEU A 336 25.16 10.17 0.07
N LEU A 337 23.97 9.94 -0.49
CA LEU A 337 23.38 10.76 -1.55
C LEU A 337 22.36 11.78 -1.03
N SER A 338 22.26 11.94 0.29
CA SER A 338 21.33 12.88 0.95
C SER A 338 21.52 14.35 0.55
N LYS A 339 22.73 14.73 0.11
CA LYS A 339 23.08 16.10 -0.31
C LYS A 339 23.33 16.25 -1.81
N VAL A 340 23.06 15.21 -2.60
CA VAL A 340 23.29 15.25 -4.04
C VAL A 340 22.08 15.88 -4.71
N GLU A 341 22.31 16.96 -5.46
CA GLU A 341 21.26 17.63 -6.22
C GLU A 341 20.62 16.70 -7.25
N GLY A 342 19.33 16.88 -7.49
CA GLY A 342 18.58 16.04 -8.44
C GLY A 342 18.16 14.67 -7.90
N VAL A 343 18.50 14.34 -6.64
CA VAL A 343 18.09 13.10 -5.96
C VAL A 343 16.93 13.37 -4.99
N GLY A 344 15.78 12.74 -5.24
CA GLY A 344 14.64 12.74 -4.34
C GLY A 344 14.73 11.61 -3.30
N HIS A 345 14.36 11.90 -2.05
CA HIS A 345 14.33 10.91 -0.97
C HIS A 345 12.96 10.91 -0.30
N ILE A 346 12.32 9.75 -0.27
CA ILE A 346 10.97 9.57 0.28
C ILE A 346 11.01 8.46 1.30
N ARG A 347 10.45 8.75 2.48
CA ARG A 347 10.34 7.78 3.57
C ARG A 347 8.88 7.62 3.97
N PHE A 348 8.30 6.48 3.60
CA PHE A 348 7.00 6.04 4.09
C PHE A 348 7.12 5.46 5.50
N ARG A 349 6.07 5.65 6.29
CA ARG A 349 5.91 5.15 7.65
C ARG A 349 4.77 4.12 7.69
N GLU A 350 4.61 3.43 8.82
CA GLU A 350 3.52 2.45 9.01
C GLU A 350 2.13 3.07 8.83
N GLY A 351 1.95 4.33 9.25
CA GLY A 351 0.70 5.08 9.04
C GLY A 351 0.35 5.33 7.56
N ASP A 352 1.32 5.23 6.66
CA ASP A 352 1.11 5.45 5.22
C ASP A 352 0.67 4.16 4.49
N VAL A 353 0.51 3.05 5.20
CA VAL A 353 0.12 1.75 4.64
C VAL A 353 -1.35 1.78 4.22
N VAL A 354 -1.58 1.65 2.91
CA VAL A 354 -2.92 1.65 2.35
C VAL A 354 -3.37 0.22 2.07
N ARG A 355 -3.84 -0.45 3.11
CA ARG A 355 -4.42 -1.80 3.05
C ARG A 355 -5.92 -1.77 3.27
N HIS A 356 -6.60 -2.80 2.76
CA HIS A 356 -8.02 -3.02 3.03
C HIS A 356 -8.27 -3.16 4.54
N GLU A 357 -9.39 -2.66 5.03
CA GLU A 357 -9.70 -2.58 6.46
C GLU A 357 -9.70 -3.95 7.16
N LEU A 358 -10.16 -4.99 6.47
CA LEU A 358 -10.05 -6.36 6.96
C LEU A 358 -8.60 -6.80 7.17
N VAL A 359 -7.70 -6.46 6.25
CA VAL A 359 -6.27 -6.81 6.36
C VAL A 359 -5.63 -6.07 7.53
N LYS A 360 -5.96 -4.79 7.74
CA LYS A 360 -5.51 -4.03 8.93
C LYS A 360 -5.93 -4.71 10.23
N ARG A 361 -7.21 -5.11 10.34
CA ARG A 361 -7.74 -5.83 11.51
C ARG A 361 -7.05 -7.19 11.73
N ILE A 362 -6.78 -7.94 10.65
CA ILE A 362 -6.05 -9.21 10.73
C ILE A 362 -4.63 -8.97 11.25
N VAL A 363 -3.88 -8.02 10.67
CA VAL A 363 -2.50 -7.72 11.09
C VAL A 363 -2.46 -7.33 12.57
N LYS A 364 -3.36 -6.43 12.99
CA LYS A 364 -3.47 -6.00 14.39
C LYS A 364 -3.69 -7.18 15.35
N ALA A 365 -4.56 -8.12 15.00
CA ALA A 365 -4.83 -9.30 15.82
C ALA A 365 -3.57 -10.18 16.02
N TYR A 366 -2.73 -10.33 14.99
CA TYR A 366 -1.47 -11.07 15.09
C TYR A 366 -0.40 -10.31 15.88
N GLU A 367 -0.33 -8.99 15.74
CA GLU A 367 0.60 -8.14 16.49
C GLU A 367 0.28 -8.15 17.99
N GLU A 368 -1.00 -8.05 18.36
CA GLU A 368 -1.48 -8.15 19.74
C GLU A 368 -1.10 -9.49 20.38
N GLU A 369 -1.29 -10.60 19.67
CA GLU A 369 -0.90 -11.92 20.17
C GLU A 369 0.62 -12.05 20.31
N THR A 370 1.39 -11.56 19.34
CA THR A 370 2.86 -11.56 19.41
C THR A 370 3.37 -10.73 20.59
N ALA A 371 2.74 -9.59 20.87
CA ALA A 371 3.07 -8.75 22.02
C ALA A 371 2.79 -9.48 23.35
N ARG A 372 1.61 -10.10 23.49
CA ARG A 372 1.24 -10.91 24.67
C ARG A 372 2.23 -12.04 24.93
N LEU A 373 2.63 -12.77 23.88
CA LEU A 373 3.60 -13.86 24.01
C LEU A 373 4.98 -13.36 24.45
N ARG A 374 5.40 -12.18 23.99
CA ARG A 374 6.66 -11.55 24.44
C ARG A 374 6.60 -11.13 25.90
N GLU A 375 5.48 -10.57 26.35
CA GLU A 375 5.28 -10.17 27.75
C GLU A 375 5.26 -11.38 28.69
N ALA A 376 4.52 -12.44 28.34
CA ALA A 376 4.48 -13.69 29.11
C ALA A 376 5.87 -14.35 29.22
N GLY A 377 6.65 -14.37 28.13
CA GLY A 377 8.02 -14.90 28.15
C GLY A 377 9.03 -14.04 28.91
N GLN A 378 8.74 -12.75 29.16
CA GLN A 378 9.56 -11.89 30.01
C GLN A 378 9.22 -12.05 31.49
N GLU A 379 7.96 -12.33 31.84
CA GLU A 379 7.56 -12.65 33.22
C GLU A 379 8.13 -13.99 33.69
N ASP A 380 8.13 -15.02 32.84
CA ASP A 380 8.72 -16.34 33.14
C ASP A 380 10.25 -16.30 33.27
N ARG A 381 10.93 -15.31 32.70
CA ARG A 381 12.39 -15.09 32.87
C ARG A 381 12.74 -14.26 34.10
N ARG A 382 11.76 -13.59 34.71
CA ARG A 382 11.93 -12.75 35.91
C ARG A 382 11.56 -13.49 37.21
N ARG A 383 10.86 -14.62 37.11
CA ARG A 383 10.67 -15.59 38.20
C ARG A 383 11.81 -16.61 38.19
#